data_AF-A0A2I9DM01-F1
#
_entry.id   AF-A0A2I9DM01-F1
#
_cell.length_a   1.000
_cell.length_b   1.000
_cell.length_c   1.000
_cell.angle_alpha   90.00
_cell.angle_beta   90.00
_cell.angle_gamma   90.00
#
_symmetry.space_group_name_H-M   'P 1'
#
loop_
_entity.id
_entity.type
_entity.pdbx_description
1 polymer ?
#
loop_
_entity_poly.entity_id
_entity_poly.type
_entity_poly.pdbx_seq_one_letter_code
_entity_poly.pdbx_strand_id
1 'polypeptide(L)' 'MEGSPGKPITRTVEGGRIEDVPVSRYRATARLLRAGQTPLPVLVSVGQGGSYAPSATADFEKSSSGTTMEFTAKAP' A
#
# COMPACT_ATOMS: atom_id res chain seq x y z
N MET A 1 23.11 10.42 6.85
CA MET A 1 21.97 10.91 7.65
C MET A 1 21.08 9.71 7.89
N GLU A 2 21.15 9.08 9.06
CA GLU A 2 20.32 7.92 9.38
C GLU A 2 18.91 8.40 9.71
N GLY A 3 18.03 8.35 8.70
CA GLY A 3 16.60 8.54 8.92
C GLY A 3 16.08 7.36 9.74
N SER A 4 15.50 7.64 10.90
CA SER A 4 14.81 6.61 11.68
C SER A 4 13.69 6.00 10.83
N PRO A 5 13.43 4.68 10.92
CA PRO A 5 12.30 4.07 10.24
C PRO A 5 11.01 4.80 10.66
N GLY A 6 10.23 5.25 9.67
CA GLY A 6 8.90 5.81 9.92
C GLY A 6 7.98 4.79 10.61
N LYS A 7 6.92 5.26 11.25
CA LYS A 7 5.92 4.37 11.86
C LYS A 7 5.11 3.65 10.77
N PRO A 8 4.88 2.33 10.88
CA PRO A 8 4.05 1.61 9.92
C PRO A 8 2.59 2.09 10.03
N ILE A 9 1.94 2.25 8.87
CA ILE A 9 0.52 2.55 8.76
C ILE A 9 -0.18 1.26 8.33
N THR A 10 -1.17 0.82 9.10
CA THR A 10 -1.98 -0.37 8.78
C THR A 10 -3.43 0.03 8.61
N ARG A 11 -4.03 -0.31 7.47
CA ARG A 11 -5.42 -0.02 7.14
C ARG A 11 -6.08 -1.27 6.55
N THR A 12 -7.31 -1.53 6.96
CA THR A 12 -8.22 -2.42 6.22
C THR A 12 -8.88 -1.57 5.14
N VAL A 13 -8.82 -2.03 3.90
CA VAL A 13 -9.38 -1.31 2.75
C VAL A 13 -10.24 -2.25 1.93
N GLU A 14 -11.39 -1.75 1.48
CA GLU A 14 -12.23 -2.40 0.48
C GLU A 14 -11.85 -1.81 -0.88
N GLY A 15 -10.89 -2.46 -1.57
CA GLY A 15 -10.32 -1.98 -2.82
C GLY A 15 -8.87 -1.52 -2.69
N GLY A 16 -8.39 -0.78 -3.70
CA GLY A 16 -6.97 -0.49 -3.92
C GLY A 16 -6.51 0.90 -3.52
N ARG A 17 -7.04 1.50 -2.46
CA ARG A 17 -6.81 2.93 -2.17
C ARG A 17 -6.59 3.20 -0.68
N ILE A 18 -5.57 4.01 -0.37
CA ILE A 18 -5.29 4.52 0.99
C ILE A 18 -5.21 6.05 0.91
N GLU A 19 -5.89 6.72 1.84
CA GLU A 19 -5.98 8.18 1.97
C GLU A 19 -5.39 8.66 3.31
N ASP A 20 -5.18 9.97 3.44
CA ASP A 20 -4.72 10.66 4.66
C ASP A 20 -3.38 10.13 5.21
N VAL A 21 -2.47 9.78 4.29
CA VAL A 21 -1.10 9.37 4.61
C VAL A 21 -0.16 10.54 4.33
N PRO A 22 0.80 10.84 5.22
CA PRO A 22 1.79 11.88 4.97
C PRO A 22 2.53 11.69 3.63
N VAL A 23 2.84 12.79 2.95
CA VAL A 23 3.69 12.77 1.74
C VAL A 23 5.08 12.29 2.14
N SER A 24 5.45 11.08 1.70
CA SER A 24 6.75 10.46 1.94
C SER A 24 6.92 9.25 1.01
N ARG A 25 8.11 8.65 1.03
CA ARG A 25 8.36 7.32 0.47
C ARG A 25 7.85 6.23 1.39
N TYR A 26 7.13 5.26 0.84
CA TYR A 26 6.61 4.10 1.57
C TYR A 26 6.97 2.80 0.87
N ARG A 27 7.18 1.76 1.68
CA ARG A 27 7.17 0.37 1.23
C ARG A 27 5.80 -0.22 1.55
N ALA A 28 5.04 -0.56 0.52
CA ALA A 28 3.73 -1.18 0.61
C ALA A 28 3.82 -2.72 0.59
N THR A 29 2.99 -3.36 1.40
CA THR A 29 2.71 -4.80 1.40
C THR A 29 1.22 -4.97 1.68
N ALA A 30 0.57 -5.99 1.12
CA ALA A 30 -0.84 -6.26 1.40
C ALA A 30 -1.08 -7.72 1.82
N ARG A 31 -2.19 -7.92 2.51
CA ARG A 31 -2.73 -9.23 2.85
C ARG A 31 -4.21 -9.29 2.51
N LEU A 32 -4.65 -10.40 1.93
CA LEU A 32 -6.05 -10.68 1.70
C LEU A 32 -6.70 -11.17 2.99
N LEU A 33 -7.73 -10.45 3.43
CA LEU A 33 -8.57 -10.83 4.56
C LEU A 33 -9.79 -11.59 4.05
N ARG A 34 -10.03 -12.81 4.54
CA ARG A 34 -11.26 -13.57 4.31
C ARG A 34 -11.88 -13.90 5.67
N ALA A 35 -13.19 -13.82 5.77
CA ALA A 35 -13.90 -14.09 7.02
C ALA A 35 -13.53 -15.48 7.56
N GLY A 36 -13.13 -15.53 8.84
CA GLY A 36 -12.73 -16.78 9.51
C GLY A 36 -11.40 -17.39 9.06
N GLN A 37 -10.61 -16.72 8.21
CA GLN A 37 -9.32 -17.22 7.74
C GLN A 37 -8.16 -16.33 8.19
N THR A 38 -6.99 -16.95 8.34
CA THR A 38 -5.72 -16.23 8.53
C THR A 38 -5.45 -15.34 7.31
N PRO A 39 -5.04 -14.06 7.51
CA PRO A 39 -4.67 -13.16 6.41
C PRO A 39 -3.60 -13.77 5.49
N LEU A 40 -3.84 -13.78 4.19
CA LEU A 40 -2.93 -14.37 3.19
C LEU A 40 -2.07 -13.28 2.53
N PRO A 41 -0.74 -13.46 2.38
CA PRO A 41 0.09 -12.51 1.65
C PRO A 41 -0.32 -12.46 0.18
N VAL A 42 -0.30 -11.26 -0.41
CA VAL A 42 -0.62 -11.02 -1.83
C VAL A 42 0.46 -10.18 -2.49
N LEU A 43 0.52 -10.24 -3.82
CA LEU A 43 1.39 -9.35 -4.60
C LEU A 43 0.73 -8.00 -4.75
N VAL A 44 1.52 -6.94 -4.63
CA VAL A 44 1.08 -5.54 -4.77
C VAL A 44 1.78 -4.87 -5.94
N SER A 45 1.07 -3.93 -6.56
CA SER A 45 1.63 -2.94 -7.48
C SER A 45 1.07 -1.58 -7.12
N VAL A 46 1.92 -0.55 -7.02
CA VAL A 46 1.45 0.82 -6.76
C VAL A 46 1.10 1.50 -8.08
N GLY A 47 -0.01 2.25 -8.11
CA GLY A 47 -0.55 2.88 -9.30
C GLY A 47 -1.39 1.92 -10.18
N GLN A 48 -1.47 2.24 -11.48
CA GLN A 48 -2.27 1.53 -12.48
C GLN A 48 -1.62 0.21 -12.95
N GLY A 49 -1.41 -0.75 -12.03
CA GLY A 49 -1.16 -2.16 -12.38
C GLY A 49 0.18 -2.49 -13.05
N GLY A 50 1.28 -1.92 -12.56
CA GLY A 50 2.64 -2.21 -13.02
C GLY A 50 3.19 -3.58 -12.54
N SER A 51 4.48 -3.62 -12.19
CA SER A 51 5.12 -4.86 -11.70
C SER A 51 4.51 -5.29 -10.37
N TYR A 52 4.06 -6.54 -10.30
CA TYR A 52 3.53 -7.16 -9.08
C TYR A 52 4.65 -7.82 -8.31
N ALA A 53 4.81 -7.45 -7.05
CA ALA A 53 5.83 -8.01 -6.16
C ALA A 53 5.29 -8.17 -4.74
N PRO A 54 5.93 -8.98 -3.87
CA PRO A 54 5.55 -9.09 -2.45
C PRO A 54 5.63 -7.76 -1.68
N SER A 55 6.40 -6.81 -2.19
CA SER A 55 6.44 -5.43 -1.73
C SER A 55 6.70 -4.48 -2.88
N ALA A 56 6.11 -3.29 -2.84
CA ALA A 56 6.36 -2.22 -3.79
C ALA A 56 6.71 -0.93 -3.05
N THR A 57 7.62 -0.12 -3.60
CA THR A 57 7.99 1.18 -3.04
C THR A 57 7.39 2.27 -3.91
N ALA A 58 6.78 3.28 -3.29
CA ALA A 58 6.27 4.44 -3.98
C ALA A 58 6.36 5.70 -3.12
N ASP A 59 6.43 6.82 -3.80
CA ASP A 59 6.34 8.15 -3.19
C ASP A 59 4.85 8.56 -3.21
N PHE A 60 4.30 8.90 -2.04
CA PHE A 60 2.94 9.45 -1.97
C PHE A 60 2.98 10.89 -2.46
N GLU A 61 2.27 11.18 -3.54
CA GLU A 61 2.17 12.53 -4.08
C GLU A 61 0.90 13.22 -3.60
N LYS A 62 0.96 14.55 -3.48
CA LYS A 62 -0.21 15.38 -3.17
C LYS A 62 -0.97 15.66 -4.47
N SER A 63 -2.22 15.22 -4.57
CA SER A 63 -3.13 15.63 -5.63
C SER A 63 -4.01 16.79 -5.17
N SER A 64 -4.79 17.37 -6.10
CA SER A 64 -5.83 18.36 -5.78
C SER A 64 -6.96 17.81 -4.91
N SER A 65 -7.11 16.48 -4.82
CA SER A 65 -8.13 15.79 -4.03
C SER A 65 -7.64 15.24 -2.68
N GLY A 66 -6.35 15.38 -2.35
CA GLY A 66 -5.77 14.89 -1.11
C GLY A 66 -4.41 14.21 -1.32
N THR A 67 -3.93 13.49 -0.30
CA THR A 67 -2.76 12.62 -0.44
C THR A 67 -3.24 11.17 -0.47
N THR A 68 -3.19 10.58 -1.67
CA THR A 68 -3.78 9.27 -1.94
C THR A 68 -2.75 8.38 -2.63
N MET A 69 -2.67 7.12 -2.20
CA MET A 69 -1.98 6.08 -2.95
C MET A 69 -2.99 5.06 -3.46
N GLU A 70 -3.03 4.91 -4.77
CA GLU A 70 -3.70 3.81 -5.44
C GLU A 70 -2.74 2.64 -5.58
N PHE A 71 -3.24 1.43 -5.43
CA PHE A 71 -2.50 0.20 -5.62
C PHE A 71 -3.44 -0.89 -6.10
N THR A 72 -2.91 -1.85 -6.82
CA THR A 72 -3.60 -3.10 -7.14
C THR A 72 -2.96 -4.23 -6.36
N ALA A 73 -3.77 -5.22 -6.01
CA ALA A 73 -3.29 -6.43 -5.34
C ALA A 73 -3.92 -7.66 -5.98
N LYS A 74 -3.15 -8.75 -6.04
CA LYS A 74 -3.65 -10.04 -6.52
C LYS A 74 -3.05 -11.19 -5.73
N ALA A 75 -3.77 -12.30 -5.67
CA ALA A 75 -3.23 -13.53 -5.13
C ALA A 75 -1.92 -13.90 -5.86
N PRO A 76 -0.93 -14.48 -5.16
CA PRO A 76 0.31 -14.97 -5.77
C PRO A 76 0.06 -15.92 -6.93
#